data_AF-A0A925UWM1-F1
#
_entry.id   AF-A0A925UWM1-F1
#
_cell.length_a   1.000
_cell.length_b   1.000
_cell.length_c   1.000
_cell.angle_alpha   90.00
_cell.angle_beta   90.00
_cell.angle_gamma   90.00
#
_symmetry.space_group_name_H-M   'P 1'
#
loop_
_entity.id
_entity.type
_entity.pdbx_description
1 polymer ?
#
loop_
_entity_poly.entity_id
_entity_poly.type
_entity_poly.pdbx_seq_one_letter_code
_entity_poly.pdbx_strand_id
1 'polypeptide(L)'
;MKGLLPKVAYGLLAVLLVAAILIGIGQRESTARPVASSYNPSGLHALQELLDRNGIPTVISRLRQPQLGEKDLVIAAYIEDGPTIFGNNPLEPLEKYLEKFINRGGRVLVLPFESDFRKRSQQALKSPTSIVNADGNETLQISTSPITYANLSAYDSGVTSSTADFLPFEYEDLSYSPWLKRSVDSNEPFLALSSKGKGILARSADGLFATNRFLDRDDNAKFALK
;
A
#
# COMPACT_ATOMS: atom_id res chain seq x y z
N MET A 1 34.97 44.70 -19.96
CA MET A 1 33.93 44.07 -19.09
C MET A 1 32.53 43.96 -19.72
N LYS A 2 32.25 44.45 -20.95
CA LYS A 2 30.89 44.41 -21.55
C LYS A 2 30.47 43.05 -22.17
N GLY A 3 31.41 42.12 -22.40
CA GLY A 3 31.13 40.82 -23.02
C GLY A 3 30.90 39.64 -22.06
N LEU A 4 31.10 39.85 -20.75
CA LEU A 4 30.94 38.80 -19.72
C LEU A 4 29.51 38.70 -19.20
N LEU A 5 28.83 39.85 -19.05
CA LEU A 5 27.42 39.93 -18.64
C LEU A 5 26.45 39.06 -19.46
N PRO A 6 26.48 39.08 -20.81
CA PRO A 6 25.56 38.25 -21.59
C PRO A 6 25.86 36.75 -21.42
N LYS A 7 27.13 36.34 -21.31
CA LYS A 7 27.50 34.93 -21.13
C LYS A 7 27.06 34.39 -19.77
N VAL A 8 27.20 35.20 -18.72
CA VAL A 8 26.71 34.84 -17.37
C VAL A 8 25.18 34.76 -17.35
N ALA A 9 24.50 35.68 -18.03
CA ALA A 9 23.03 35.66 -18.15
C ALA A 9 22.52 34.39 -18.87
N TYR A 10 23.14 34.00 -19.98
CA TYR A 10 22.78 32.75 -20.68
C TYR A 10 23.07 31.50 -19.83
N GLY A 11 24.18 31.48 -19.09
CA GLY A 11 24.50 30.39 -18.17
C GLY A 11 23.45 30.25 -17.06
N LEU A 12 23.04 31.36 -16.45
CA LEU A 12 21.99 31.37 -15.43
C LEU A 12 20.63 30.94 -16.01
N LEU A 13 20.30 31.36 -17.23
CA LEU A 13 19.06 30.99 -17.89
C LEU A 13 19.01 29.48 -18.24
N ALA A 14 20.13 28.90 -18.65
CA ALA A 14 20.25 27.46 -18.87
C ALA A 14 20.07 26.67 -17.57
N VAL A 15 20.68 27.13 -16.46
CA VAL A 15 20.49 26.51 -15.13
C VAL A 15 19.04 26.61 -14.68
N LEU A 16 18.40 27.77 -14.88
CA LEU A 16 16.99 27.97 -14.54
C LEU A 16 16.08 27.04 -15.35
N LEU A 17 16.36 26.86 -16.65
CA LEU A 17 15.61 25.96 -17.53
C LEU A 17 15.74 24.50 -17.05
N VAL A 18 16.96 24.06 -16.74
CA VAL A 18 17.21 22.71 -16.20
C VAL A 18 16.48 22.51 -14.86
N ALA A 19 16.55 23.49 -13.96
CA ALA A 19 15.84 23.44 -12.69
C ALA A 19 14.32 23.38 -12.89
N ALA A 20 13.76 24.17 -13.80
CA ALA A 20 12.33 24.16 -14.11
C ALA A 20 11.88 22.81 -14.69
N ILE A 21 12.68 22.19 -15.56
CA ILE A 21 12.42 20.84 -16.09
C ILE A 21 12.45 19.80 -14.97
N LEU A 22 13.46 19.85 -14.09
CA LEU A 22 13.58 18.94 -12.95
C LEU A 22 12.40 19.09 -11.97
N ILE A 23 11.99 20.32 -11.67
CA ILE A 23 10.82 20.61 -10.84
C ILE A 23 9.54 20.09 -11.51
N GLY A 24 9.38 20.30 -12.83
CA GLY A 24 8.24 19.82 -13.59
C GLY A 24 8.10 18.30 -13.61
N ILE A 25 9.22 17.57 -13.67
CA ILE A 25 9.24 16.11 -13.57
C ILE A 25 8.81 15.65 -12.18
N GLY A 26 9.28 16.31 -11.11
CA GLY A 26 8.87 16.01 -9.72
C GLY A 26 7.40 16.32 -9.40
N GLN A 27 6.70 17.06 -10.26
CA GLN A 27 5.30 17.44 -10.06
C GLN A 27 4.26 16.42 -10.54
N ARG A 28 4.65 15.42 -11.34
CA ARG A 28 3.69 14.52 -12.01
C ARG A 28 3.17 13.34 -11.17
N GLU A 29 3.60 13.19 -9.93
CA GLU A 29 3.22 12.04 -9.10
C GLU A 29 2.31 12.41 -7.94
N SER A 30 1.17 13.04 -8.25
CA SER A 30 0.09 13.19 -7.28
C SER A 30 -0.70 11.89 -7.10
N THR A 31 -0.84 11.07 -8.15
CA THR A 31 -1.71 9.89 -8.12
C THR A 31 -0.96 8.60 -7.76
N ALA A 32 -1.51 7.81 -6.84
CA ALA A 32 -0.99 6.48 -6.52
C ALA A 32 -1.10 5.54 -7.72
N ARG A 33 -0.02 4.77 -7.99
CA ARG A 33 0.01 3.70 -9.00
C ARG A 33 0.79 2.50 -8.45
N PRO A 34 0.20 1.75 -7.51
CA PRO A 34 0.88 0.69 -6.76
C PRO A 34 1.04 -0.58 -7.59
N VAL A 35 1.88 -0.50 -8.63
CA VAL A 35 2.18 -1.61 -9.55
C VAL A 35 3.60 -2.08 -9.30
N ALA A 36 3.80 -3.39 -9.16
CA ALA A 36 5.11 -3.99 -8.95
C ALA A 36 6.10 -3.78 -10.12
N SER A 37 5.60 -3.57 -11.33
CA SER A 37 6.43 -3.24 -12.49
C SER A 37 6.79 -1.75 -12.61
N SER A 38 6.40 -0.90 -11.65
CA SER A 38 6.60 0.55 -11.70
C SER A 38 7.76 0.96 -10.82
N TYR A 39 8.70 1.72 -11.37
CA TYR A 39 9.83 2.34 -10.64
C TYR A 39 9.50 3.70 -10.02
N ASN A 40 8.30 4.23 -10.28
CA ASN A 40 7.88 5.50 -9.70
C ASN A 40 7.77 5.37 -8.16
N PRO A 41 7.97 6.44 -7.39
CA PRO A 41 7.77 6.50 -5.95
C PRO A 41 6.54 5.76 -5.38
N SER A 42 5.39 5.78 -6.06
CA SER A 42 4.18 5.07 -5.63
C SER A 42 4.07 3.60 -6.09
N GLY A 43 5.05 3.11 -6.85
CA GLY A 43 5.14 1.74 -7.32
C GLY A 43 5.63 0.75 -6.25
N LEU A 44 5.58 -0.54 -6.58
CA LEU A 44 5.93 -1.66 -5.68
C LEU A 44 7.13 -2.48 -6.17
N HIS A 45 7.95 -1.92 -7.08
CA HIS A 45 9.09 -2.64 -7.63
C HIS A 45 10.15 -2.98 -6.59
N ALA A 46 10.43 -2.06 -5.67
CA ALA A 46 11.33 -2.30 -4.57
C ALA A 46 10.82 -3.43 -3.66
N LEU A 47 9.51 -3.56 -3.47
CA LEU A 47 8.92 -4.66 -2.68
C LEU A 47 9.14 -5.99 -3.38
N GLN A 48 8.89 -6.04 -4.68
CA GLN A 48 9.17 -7.22 -5.50
C GLN A 48 10.64 -7.63 -5.38
N GLU A 49 11.55 -6.69 -5.58
CA GLU A 49 12.99 -6.93 -5.49
C GLU A 49 13.41 -7.37 -4.09
N LEU A 50 12.83 -6.78 -3.04
CA LEU A 50 13.07 -7.18 -1.65
C LEU A 50 12.65 -8.64 -1.41
N LEU A 51 11.48 -9.05 -1.90
CA LEU A 51 10.99 -10.42 -1.79
C LEU A 51 11.88 -11.40 -2.56
N ASP A 52 12.21 -11.08 -3.81
CA ASP A 52 13.07 -11.92 -4.66
C ASP A 52 14.47 -12.10 -4.03
N ARG A 53 15.06 -11.02 -3.49
CA ARG A 53 16.36 -11.06 -2.79
C ARG A 53 16.33 -11.89 -1.50
N ASN A 54 15.16 -12.03 -0.87
CA ASN A 54 14.97 -12.87 0.31
C ASN A 54 14.51 -14.31 -0.03
N GLY A 55 14.63 -14.71 -1.30
CA GLY A 55 14.32 -16.07 -1.74
C GLY A 55 12.82 -16.36 -1.87
N ILE A 56 11.97 -15.33 -1.91
CA ILE A 56 10.53 -15.45 -2.14
C ILE A 56 10.27 -15.13 -3.61
N PRO A 57 10.05 -16.13 -4.48
CA PRO A 57 9.85 -15.90 -5.91
C PRO A 57 8.55 -15.14 -6.14
N THR A 58 8.63 -14.02 -6.85
CA THR A 58 7.45 -13.20 -7.17
C THR A 58 7.01 -13.34 -8.63
N VAL A 59 5.69 -13.28 -8.85
CA VAL A 59 5.10 -13.23 -10.20
C VAL A 59 4.14 -12.05 -10.27
N ILE A 60 4.37 -11.14 -11.22
CA ILE A 60 3.49 -10.01 -11.45
C ILE A 60 2.40 -10.42 -12.43
N SER A 61 1.14 -10.38 -11.99
CA SER A 61 0.00 -10.59 -12.87
C SER A 61 -0.86 -9.33 -12.98
N ARG A 62 -1.28 -9.03 -14.21
CA ARG A 62 -2.33 -8.04 -14.53
C ARG A 62 -3.61 -8.71 -15.02
N LEU A 63 -3.66 -10.05 -14.99
CA LEU A 63 -4.83 -10.82 -15.40
C LEU A 63 -5.91 -10.71 -14.33
N ARG A 64 -7.18 -10.67 -14.75
CA ARG A 64 -8.33 -10.70 -13.84
C ARG A 64 -8.46 -12.04 -13.08
N GLN A 65 -7.89 -13.10 -13.65
CA GLN A 65 -7.86 -14.45 -13.09
C GLN A 65 -6.44 -15.00 -13.27
N PRO A 66 -5.48 -14.62 -12.40
CA PRO A 66 -4.14 -15.20 -12.41
C PRO A 66 -4.21 -16.71 -12.16
N GLN A 67 -3.21 -17.47 -12.59
CA GLN A 67 -3.05 -18.84 -12.14
C GLN A 67 -2.42 -18.80 -10.74
N LEU A 68 -3.20 -19.15 -9.71
CA LEU A 68 -2.75 -19.19 -8.32
C LEU A 68 -2.59 -20.64 -7.86
N GLY A 69 -1.43 -20.97 -7.32
CA GLY A 69 -1.19 -22.19 -6.58
C GLY A 69 -1.74 -22.13 -5.16
N GLU A 70 -2.01 -23.29 -4.57
CA GLU A 70 -2.52 -23.40 -3.18
C GLU A 70 -1.55 -22.85 -2.13
N LYS A 71 -0.26 -22.81 -2.46
CA LYS A 71 0.80 -22.32 -1.57
C LYS A 71 1.17 -20.85 -1.81
N ASP A 72 0.49 -20.17 -2.73
CA ASP A 72 0.83 -18.80 -3.09
C ASP A 72 0.24 -17.82 -2.07
N LEU A 73 0.99 -16.74 -1.82
CA LEU A 73 0.50 -15.54 -1.15
C LEU A 73 0.22 -14.49 -2.22
N VAL A 74 -1.03 -14.04 -2.30
CA VAL A 74 -1.40 -12.95 -3.22
C VAL A 74 -1.27 -11.62 -2.49
N ILE A 75 -0.48 -10.69 -3.04
CA ILE A 75 -0.45 -9.31 -2.58
C ILE A 75 -1.35 -8.48 -3.50
N ALA A 76 -2.50 -8.04 -2.97
CA ALA A 76 -3.49 -7.25 -3.68
C ALA A 76 -3.38 -5.78 -3.28
N ALA A 77 -2.80 -4.96 -4.15
CA ALA A 77 -2.74 -3.52 -3.99
C ALA A 77 -3.93 -2.85 -4.70
N TYR A 78 -4.64 -1.94 -4.03
CA TYR A 78 -5.80 -1.23 -4.60
C TYR A 78 -5.83 0.24 -4.16
N ILE A 79 -6.54 1.07 -4.92
CA ILE A 79 -6.70 2.50 -4.61
C ILE A 79 -8.12 2.72 -4.07
N GLU A 80 -8.25 3.27 -2.86
CA GLU A 80 -9.54 3.44 -2.16
C GLU A 80 -10.49 4.42 -2.88
N ASP A 81 -9.99 5.60 -3.25
CA ASP A 81 -10.77 6.65 -3.95
C ASP A 81 -10.52 6.68 -5.47
N GLY A 82 -9.91 5.63 -6.01
CA GLY A 82 -9.48 5.60 -7.41
C GLY A 82 -10.67 5.48 -8.36
N PRO A 83 -10.61 6.08 -9.58
CA PRO A 83 -11.53 5.68 -10.63
C PRO A 83 -11.36 4.17 -10.82
N THR A 84 -12.47 3.45 -10.62
CA THR A 84 -12.61 2.08 -11.06
C THR A 84 -12.09 2.00 -12.50
N ILE A 85 -11.00 1.27 -12.72
CA ILE A 85 -10.20 1.31 -13.97
C ILE A 85 -11.07 0.99 -15.22
N PHE A 86 -12.28 0.45 -15.02
CA PHE A 86 -13.32 0.28 -16.01
C PHE A 86 -14.66 0.64 -15.35
N GLY A 87 -15.42 1.58 -15.90
CA GLY A 87 -16.74 1.96 -15.37
C GLY A 87 -17.66 0.76 -15.17
N ASN A 88 -18.42 0.79 -14.06
CA ASN A 88 -19.14 -0.33 -13.41
C ASN A 88 -18.18 -1.31 -12.70
N ASN A 89 -18.22 -1.29 -11.36
CA ASN A 89 -17.33 -1.93 -10.38
C ASN A 89 -16.41 -3.08 -10.93
N PRO A 90 -15.25 -2.76 -11.52
CA PRO A 90 -14.38 -3.69 -12.25
C PRO A 90 -13.48 -4.53 -11.34
N LEU A 91 -13.55 -4.28 -10.04
CA LEU A 91 -12.94 -5.13 -9.02
C LEU A 91 -13.79 -6.38 -8.79
N GLU A 92 -15.09 -6.35 -9.08
CA GLU A 92 -16.02 -7.47 -8.82
C GLU A 92 -15.55 -8.83 -9.38
N PRO A 93 -14.93 -8.93 -10.59
CA PRO A 93 -14.39 -10.19 -11.08
C PRO A 93 -13.13 -10.67 -10.35
N LEU A 94 -12.25 -9.75 -9.92
CA LEU A 94 -11.03 -10.08 -9.19
C LEU A 94 -11.35 -10.37 -7.73
N GLU A 95 -12.23 -9.60 -7.10
CA GLU A 95 -12.74 -9.80 -5.74
C GLU A 95 -13.41 -11.16 -5.61
N LYS A 96 -14.37 -11.50 -6.49
CA LYS A 96 -15.00 -12.82 -6.51
C LYS A 96 -14.00 -13.94 -6.77
N TYR A 97 -12.95 -13.68 -7.54
CA TYR A 97 -11.90 -14.66 -7.79
C TYR A 97 -11.02 -14.87 -6.54
N LEU A 98 -10.57 -13.80 -5.90
CA LEU A 98 -9.79 -13.85 -4.65
C LEU A 98 -10.60 -14.44 -3.50
N GLU A 99 -11.89 -14.13 -3.41
CA GLU A 99 -12.81 -14.75 -2.46
C GLU A 99 -12.88 -16.27 -2.65
N LYS A 100 -13.05 -16.74 -3.89
CA LYS A 100 -13.02 -18.19 -4.19
C LYS A 100 -11.67 -18.80 -3.85
N PHE A 101 -10.57 -18.09 -4.07
CA PHE A 101 -9.22 -18.54 -3.72
C PHE A 101 -9.06 -18.68 -2.20
N ILE A 102 -9.46 -17.66 -1.43
CA ILE A 102 -9.45 -17.67 0.04
C ILE A 102 -10.33 -18.82 0.55
N ASN A 103 -11.56 -18.97 0.06
CA ASN A 103 -12.46 -20.05 0.47
C ASN A 103 -11.86 -21.46 0.27
N ARG A 104 -10.94 -21.63 -0.69
CA ARG A 104 -10.24 -22.89 -0.96
C ARG A 104 -8.98 -23.11 -0.11
N GLY A 105 -8.60 -22.17 0.74
CA GLY A 105 -7.38 -22.25 1.56
C GLY A 105 -6.28 -21.27 1.13
N GLY A 106 -6.57 -20.37 0.18
CA GLY A 106 -5.63 -19.36 -0.30
C GLY A 106 -5.28 -18.31 0.76
N ARG A 107 -4.16 -17.62 0.53
CA ARG A 107 -3.65 -16.55 1.39
C ARG A 107 -3.58 -15.25 0.61
N VAL A 108 -4.18 -14.18 1.14
CA VAL A 108 -4.22 -12.87 0.49
C VAL A 108 -3.78 -11.80 1.48
N LEU A 109 -2.84 -10.94 1.08
CA LEU A 109 -2.47 -9.69 1.75
C LEU A 109 -3.03 -8.52 0.96
N VAL A 110 -3.84 -7.71 1.60
CA VAL A 110 -4.45 -6.51 1.02
C VAL A 110 -3.69 -5.27 1.46
N LEU A 111 -3.26 -4.46 0.49
CA LEU A 111 -2.54 -3.21 0.67
C LEU A 111 -3.37 -2.05 0.10
N PRO A 112 -4.07 -1.26 0.94
CA PRO A 112 -4.83 -0.11 0.48
C PRO A 112 -3.92 1.07 0.16
N PHE A 113 -4.29 1.88 -0.84
CA PHE A 113 -3.61 3.12 -1.19
C PHE A 113 -4.66 4.23 -1.36
N GLU A 114 -4.40 5.42 -0.85
CA GLU A 114 -5.22 6.58 -1.22
C GLU A 114 -4.83 7.09 -2.61
N SER A 115 -5.78 7.75 -3.29
CA SER A 115 -5.53 8.30 -4.62
C SER A 115 -4.49 9.43 -4.61
N ASP A 116 -4.48 10.28 -3.58
CA ASP A 116 -3.53 11.40 -3.45
C ASP A 116 -2.23 10.97 -2.74
N PHE A 117 -1.39 10.27 -3.50
CA PHE A 117 -0.09 9.78 -3.05
C PHE A 117 0.83 10.90 -2.58
N ARG A 118 0.79 12.08 -3.22
CA ARG A 118 1.66 13.19 -2.84
C ARG A 118 1.35 13.67 -1.44
N LYS A 119 0.07 13.93 -1.14
CA LYS A 119 -0.34 14.39 0.18
C LYS A 119 0.00 13.36 1.25
N ARG A 120 -0.30 12.09 1.00
CA ARG A 120 -0.04 11.00 1.96
C ARG A 120 1.42 10.73 2.19
N SER A 121 2.22 10.69 1.14
CA SER A 121 3.67 10.56 1.28
C SER A 121 4.30 11.73 2.04
N GLN A 122 3.81 12.96 1.87
CA GLN A 122 4.27 14.09 2.68
C GLN A 122 3.87 13.98 4.14
N GLN A 123 2.69 13.43 4.45
CA GLN A 123 2.27 13.18 5.83
C GLN A 123 3.12 12.10 6.49
N ALA A 124 3.30 10.96 5.82
CA ALA A 124 4.11 9.85 6.31
C ALA A 124 5.57 10.27 6.60
N LEU A 125 6.14 11.15 5.77
CA LEU A 125 7.49 11.69 6.01
C LEU A 125 7.60 12.61 7.22
N LYS A 126 6.52 13.28 7.60
CA LYS A 126 6.53 14.21 8.74
C LYS A 126 6.31 13.49 10.07
N SER A 127 5.59 12.37 10.02
CA SER A 127 5.16 11.66 11.22
C SER A 127 5.17 10.14 10.97
N PRO A 128 6.35 9.50 11.02
CA PRO A 128 6.45 8.05 11.04
C PRO A 128 5.61 7.48 12.20
N THR A 129 4.98 6.33 11.97
CA THR A 129 4.14 5.66 12.96
C THR A 129 4.95 4.59 13.68
N SER A 130 4.91 4.58 15.00
CA SER A 130 5.49 3.49 15.79
C SER A 130 4.53 2.30 15.78
N ILE A 131 5.01 1.15 15.33
CA ILE A 131 4.24 -0.09 15.24
C ILE A 131 4.88 -1.15 16.12
N VAL A 132 4.07 -1.87 16.89
CA VAL A 132 4.52 -2.98 17.74
C VAL A 132 3.90 -4.30 17.30
N ASN A 133 4.69 -5.37 17.36
CA ASN A 133 4.22 -6.73 17.08
C ASN A 133 3.26 -7.24 18.17
N ALA A 134 2.48 -8.29 17.82
CA ALA A 134 1.53 -8.98 18.70
C ALA A 134 2.13 -9.43 20.04
N ASP A 135 3.39 -9.85 20.01
CA ASP A 135 4.13 -10.32 21.18
C ASP A 135 4.72 -9.18 22.03
N GLY A 136 4.64 -7.93 21.59
CA GLY A 136 5.17 -6.76 22.29
C GLY A 136 6.70 -6.64 22.27
N ASN A 137 7.41 -7.54 21.59
CA ASN A 137 8.87 -7.66 21.72
C ASN A 137 9.66 -6.75 20.75
N GLU A 138 9.00 -6.25 19.72
CA GLU A 138 9.63 -5.45 18.68
C GLU A 138 8.74 -4.27 18.30
N THR A 139 9.31 -3.06 18.43
CA THR A 139 8.73 -1.82 17.94
C THR A 139 9.52 -1.35 16.73
N LEU A 140 8.82 -1.05 15.65
CA LEU A 140 9.34 -0.57 14.38
C LEU A 140 8.80 0.84 14.12
N GLN A 141 9.64 1.76 13.67
CA GLN A 141 9.15 3.03 13.14
C GLN A 141 8.99 2.91 11.64
N ILE A 142 7.75 3.03 11.16
CA ILE A 142 7.48 2.93 9.73
C ILE A 142 6.92 4.23 9.18
N SER A 143 7.43 4.62 8.02
CA SER A 143 6.85 5.69 7.22
C SER A 143 5.55 5.20 6.59
N THR A 144 4.44 5.56 7.20
CA THR A 144 3.07 5.25 6.80
C THR A 144 2.18 6.43 7.16
N SER A 145 1.02 6.50 6.54
CA SER A 145 -0.05 7.35 6.99
C SER A 145 -1.25 6.41 7.10
N PRO A 146 -1.58 5.90 8.30
CA PRO A 146 -2.64 4.90 8.42
C PRO A 146 -3.95 5.46 7.90
N ILE A 147 -4.70 4.64 7.17
CA ILE A 147 -6.09 4.95 6.85
C ILE A 147 -6.90 4.54 8.07
N THR A 148 -7.58 5.49 8.70
CA THR A 148 -8.37 5.21 9.90
C THR A 148 -9.45 4.19 9.53
N TYR A 149 -9.40 3.00 10.13
CA TYR A 149 -10.47 2.02 10.06
C TYR A 149 -11.71 2.57 10.77
N ALA A 150 -12.49 3.42 10.10
CA ALA A 150 -13.66 4.04 10.71
C ALA A 150 -14.75 3.03 11.15
N ASN A 151 -14.60 1.72 10.90
CA ASN A 151 -15.65 0.72 11.08
C ASN A 151 -15.21 -0.64 11.67
N LEU A 152 -14.11 -0.74 12.43
CA LEU A 152 -13.86 -1.97 13.23
C LEU A 152 -14.58 -1.95 14.59
N SER A 153 -14.99 -0.79 15.10
CA SER A 153 -15.77 -0.66 16.34
C SER A 153 -17.25 -1.05 16.19
N ALA A 154 -17.74 -1.26 14.97
CA ALA A 154 -19.12 -1.70 14.73
C ALA A 154 -19.33 -3.19 15.06
N TYR A 155 -18.27 -3.99 15.23
CA TYR A 155 -18.41 -5.41 15.53
C TYR A 155 -18.80 -5.69 16.99
N ASP A 156 -18.52 -4.78 17.92
CA ASP A 156 -18.85 -4.96 19.35
C ASP A 156 -20.28 -4.48 19.70
N SER A 157 -21.00 -3.89 18.75
CA SER A 157 -22.31 -3.27 19.00
C SER A 157 -23.48 -3.80 18.17
N GLY A 158 -23.26 -4.81 17.32
CA GLY A 158 -24.34 -5.40 16.51
C GLY A 158 -25.01 -4.40 15.55
N VAL A 159 -24.32 -3.31 15.20
CA VAL A 159 -24.84 -2.29 14.29
C VAL A 159 -24.32 -2.57 12.88
N THR A 160 -25.20 -3.11 12.04
CA THR A 160 -25.06 -3.13 10.59
C THR A 160 -25.09 -1.70 10.05
N SER A 161 -23.93 -1.08 9.88
CA SER A 161 -23.82 0.15 9.09
C SER A 161 -22.63 0.04 8.15
N SER A 162 -22.88 -0.65 7.03
CA SER A 162 -21.98 -0.68 5.88
C SER A 162 -22.15 0.60 5.06
N THR A 163 -21.31 1.59 5.31
CA THR A 163 -21.01 2.65 4.30
C THR A 163 -19.52 2.72 4.00
N ALA A 164 -18.83 1.63 4.27
CA ALA A 164 -17.43 1.42 3.98
C ALA A 164 -17.36 0.33 2.90
N ASP A 165 -17.61 0.70 1.64
CA ASP A 165 -17.42 -0.13 0.43
C ASP A 165 -15.93 -0.40 0.18
N PHE A 166 -15.17 -0.71 1.22
CA PHE A 166 -13.75 -1.01 1.18
C PHE A 166 -13.61 -2.53 1.12
N LEU A 167 -13.75 -3.06 -0.10
CA LEU A 167 -13.79 -4.49 -0.46
C LEU A 167 -15.03 -5.22 0.10
N PRO A 168 -15.94 -5.73 -0.74
CA PRO A 168 -17.16 -6.42 -0.30
C PRO A 168 -16.86 -7.87 0.06
N PHE A 169 -15.89 -8.14 0.94
CA PHE A 169 -15.90 -9.41 1.64
C PHE A 169 -17.03 -9.30 2.67
N GLU A 170 -18.17 -9.94 2.43
CA GLU A 170 -19.23 -10.04 3.43
C GLU A 170 -18.62 -10.46 4.77
N TYR A 171 -18.75 -9.57 5.74
CA TYR A 171 -18.06 -9.60 7.05
C TYR A 171 -18.68 -10.63 8.01
N GLU A 172 -19.71 -11.35 7.57
CA GLU A 172 -20.54 -12.22 8.41
C GLU A 172 -19.82 -13.49 8.92
N ASP A 173 -18.65 -13.85 8.37
CA ASP A 173 -17.93 -15.08 8.71
C ASP A 173 -16.51 -14.88 9.30
N LEU A 174 -16.11 -13.65 9.64
CA LEU A 174 -14.77 -13.38 10.18
C LEU A 174 -14.67 -13.79 11.66
N SER A 175 -14.42 -15.07 11.91
CA SER A 175 -14.10 -15.59 13.24
C SER A 175 -12.73 -15.07 13.69
N TYR A 176 -12.74 -14.12 14.63
CA TYR A 176 -11.56 -13.58 15.34
C TYR A 176 -10.50 -12.94 14.43
N SER A 177 -10.26 -11.63 14.60
CA SER A 177 -9.17 -10.95 13.88
C SER A 177 -8.01 -10.64 14.83
N PRO A 178 -7.07 -11.58 15.07
CA PRO A 178 -5.86 -11.23 15.80
C PRO A 178 -5.07 -10.21 14.98
N TRP A 179 -4.75 -9.10 15.61
CA TRP A 179 -3.78 -8.16 15.06
C TRP A 179 -2.40 -8.78 15.16
N LEU A 180 -1.64 -8.73 14.07
CA LEU A 180 -0.22 -9.09 14.07
C LEU A 180 0.65 -7.92 14.50
N LYS A 181 0.22 -6.70 14.14
CA LYS A 181 0.93 -5.47 14.40
C LYS A 181 -0.07 -4.35 14.67
N ARG A 182 0.21 -3.47 15.64
CA ARG A 182 -0.65 -2.34 16.00
C ARG A 182 0.15 -1.05 16.13
N SER A 183 -0.50 0.08 15.89
CA SER A 183 0.07 1.39 16.20
C SER A 183 0.22 1.56 17.71
N VAL A 184 1.38 2.02 18.16
CA VAL A 184 1.64 2.32 19.57
C VAL A 184 0.82 3.54 20.01
N ASP A 185 0.71 4.55 19.14
CA ASP A 185 0.07 5.83 19.46
C ASP A 185 -1.45 5.74 19.52
N SER A 186 -2.06 5.04 18.56
CA SER A 186 -3.52 4.90 18.46
C SER A 186 -4.05 3.60 19.06
N ASN A 187 -3.19 2.62 19.34
CA ASN A 187 -3.56 1.25 19.72
C ASN A 187 -4.43 0.51 18.68
N GLU A 188 -4.54 1.04 17.47
CA GLU A 188 -5.32 0.43 16.38
C GLU A 188 -4.50 -0.65 15.65
N PRO A 189 -5.13 -1.76 15.22
CA PRO A 189 -4.49 -2.75 14.36
C PRO A 189 -3.93 -2.10 13.09
N PHE A 190 -2.65 -2.32 12.81
CA PHE A 190 -2.03 -1.92 11.55
C PHE A 190 -2.04 -3.08 10.55
N LEU A 191 -1.75 -4.29 11.01
CA LEU A 191 -1.85 -5.51 10.22
C LEU A 191 -2.75 -6.49 10.99
N ALA A 192 -3.88 -6.85 10.41
CA ALA A 192 -4.85 -7.75 11.01
C ALA A 192 -5.04 -9.00 10.13
N LEU A 193 -5.18 -10.16 10.75
CA LEU A 193 -5.52 -11.40 10.06
C LEU A 193 -7.00 -11.69 10.24
N SER A 194 -7.62 -12.27 9.24
CA SER A 194 -8.97 -12.80 9.33
C SER A 194 -9.05 -14.13 8.58
N SER A 195 -9.93 -15.01 9.04
CA SER A 195 -10.20 -16.28 8.38
C SER A 195 -11.52 -16.16 7.60
N LYS A 196 -11.53 -16.68 6.36
CA LYS A 196 -12.74 -16.82 5.56
C LYS A 196 -12.71 -18.17 4.85
N GLY A 197 -13.73 -19.00 5.08
CA GLY A 197 -13.69 -20.40 4.67
C GLY A 197 -12.47 -21.13 5.24
N LYS A 198 -11.59 -21.64 4.37
CA LYS A 198 -10.35 -22.33 4.77
C LYS A 198 -9.09 -21.47 4.68
N GLY A 199 -9.19 -20.25 4.18
CA GLY A 199 -8.06 -19.38 3.86
C GLY A 199 -7.83 -18.28 4.87
N ILE A 200 -6.81 -17.47 4.58
CA ILE A 200 -6.37 -16.36 5.43
C ILE A 200 -6.34 -15.08 4.60
N LEU A 201 -6.96 -14.04 5.15
CA LEU A 201 -6.93 -12.68 4.64
C LEU A 201 -6.17 -11.80 5.63
N ALA A 202 -5.03 -11.28 5.22
CA ALA A 202 -4.26 -10.27 5.92
C ALA A 202 -4.61 -8.88 5.36
N ARG A 203 -4.91 -7.92 6.22
CA ARG A 203 -5.21 -6.54 5.83
C ARG A 203 -4.27 -5.58 6.53
N SER A 204 -3.61 -4.73 5.74
CA SER A 204 -2.84 -3.62 6.26
C SER A 204 -3.67 -2.33 6.27
N ALA A 205 -3.36 -1.44 7.22
CA ALA A 205 -3.99 -0.12 7.37
C ALA A 205 -3.58 0.86 6.27
N ASP A 206 -2.44 0.61 5.62
CA ASP A 206 -1.88 1.46 4.58
C ASP A 206 -0.82 0.68 3.82
N GLY A 207 -0.83 0.75 2.49
CA GLY A 207 0.16 0.13 1.61
C GLY A 207 1.39 1.01 1.35
N LEU A 208 1.39 2.27 1.81
CA LEU A 208 2.47 3.24 1.55
C LEU A 208 3.84 2.73 1.99
N PHE A 209 3.88 1.97 3.10
CA PHE A 209 5.14 1.44 3.64
C PHE A 209 5.88 0.54 2.65
N ALA A 210 5.14 -0.10 1.74
CA ALA A 210 5.63 -1.06 0.76
C ALA A 210 6.05 -0.42 -0.57
N THR A 211 5.92 0.89 -0.71
CA THR A 211 6.23 1.60 -1.96
C THR A 211 7.72 1.86 -2.14
N ASN A 212 8.13 2.07 -3.39
CA ASN A 212 9.52 2.43 -3.75
C ASN A 212 10.04 3.65 -2.98
N ARG A 213 9.17 4.57 -2.57
CA ARG A 213 9.55 5.76 -1.82
C ARG A 213 10.00 5.48 -0.38
N PHE A 214 9.46 4.41 0.21
CA PHE A 214 9.52 4.21 1.65
C PHE A 214 10.10 2.87 2.06
N LEU A 215 10.10 1.87 1.17
CA LEU A 215 10.52 0.53 1.55
C LEU A 215 11.96 0.50 2.09
N ASP A 216 12.84 1.34 1.57
CA ASP A 216 14.24 1.48 2.00
C ASP A 216 14.45 2.43 3.19
N ARG A 217 13.37 2.99 3.77
CA ARG A 217 13.42 3.95 4.88
C ARG A 217 13.00 3.35 6.21
N ASP A 218 13.50 3.97 7.26
CA ASP A 218 13.21 3.63 8.66
C ASP A 218 13.26 2.10 8.86
N ASP A 219 12.21 1.50 9.42
CA ASP A 219 12.06 0.05 9.57
C ASP A 219 11.13 -0.58 8.52
N ASN A 220 10.80 0.10 7.41
CA ASN A 220 9.80 -0.36 6.44
C ASN A 220 10.14 -1.70 5.77
N ALA A 221 11.38 -1.91 5.31
CA ALA A 221 11.81 -3.17 4.71
C ALA A 221 11.66 -4.34 5.70
N LYS A 222 12.04 -4.10 6.96
CA LYS A 222 11.94 -5.06 8.05
C LYS A 222 10.48 -5.35 8.38
N PHE A 223 9.64 -4.32 8.39
CA PHE A 223 8.20 -4.47 8.56
C PHE A 223 7.56 -5.29 7.44
N ALA A 224 8.00 -5.12 6.18
CA ALA A 224 7.45 -5.82 5.03
C ALA A 224 7.85 -7.31 4.96
N LEU A 225 8.97 -7.70 5.57
CA LEU A 225 9.48 -9.08 5.56
C LEU A 225 9.06 -9.93 6.76
N LYS A 226 8.78 -9.31 7.90
CA LYS A 226 8.46 -9.98 9.17
C LYS A 226 6.98 -9.91 9.48
#